data_AF-A0A9X6LPX4-F1
#
_entry.id   AF-A0A9X6LPX4-F1
#
_cell.length_a   1.000
_cell.length_b   1.000
_cell.length_c   1.000
_cell.angle_alpha   90.00
_cell.angle_beta   90.00
_cell.angle_gamma   90.00
#
_symmetry.space_group_name_H-M   'P 1'
#
loop_
_entity.id
_entity.type
_entity.pdbx_description
1 polymer ?
#
loop_
_entity_poly.entity_id
_entity_poly.type
_entity_poly.pdbx_seq_one_letter_code
_entity_poly.pdbx_strand_id
1 'polypeptide(L)'
;MEIHVRNANPNHIKEIDERCKQISKRLGRRYYRWEYINEIFREHFDREYKRNKEDKFDEAVNNVSVSLERQEDKLQEYIDATNELIKVLGQNG
;
A
#
# COMPACT_ATOMS: atom_id res chain seq x y z
N MET A 1 11.39 -15.41 22.55
CA MET A 1 12.31 -14.68 21.65
C MET A 1 13.12 -13.74 22.53
N GLU A 2 14.43 -13.91 22.60
CA GLU A 2 15.31 -13.08 23.44
C GLU A 2 15.94 -11.99 22.56
N ILE A 3 15.50 -10.74 22.75
CA ILE A 3 16.00 -9.60 21.97
C ILE A 3 17.05 -8.88 22.81
N HIS A 4 18.30 -8.89 22.33
CA HIS A 4 19.38 -8.12 22.93
C HIS A 4 19.62 -6.84 22.15
N VAL A 5 19.22 -5.71 22.74
CA VAL A 5 19.53 -4.38 22.21
C VAL A 5 20.81 -3.87 22.87
N ARG A 6 21.85 -3.60 22.09
CA ARG A 6 23.14 -3.07 22.56
C ARG A 6 23.35 -1.65 22.04
N ASN A 7 24.12 -0.84 22.78
CA ASN A 7 24.49 0.53 22.41
C ASN A 7 23.29 1.45 22.07
N ALA A 8 22.11 1.17 22.62
CA ALA A 8 20.95 2.02 22.44
C ALA A 8 21.12 3.34 23.18
N ASN A 9 20.65 4.42 22.58
CA ASN A 9 20.62 5.72 23.22
C ASN A 9 19.81 5.62 24.54
N PRO A 10 20.39 6.00 25.69
CA PRO A 10 19.71 5.91 26.99
C PRO A 10 18.37 6.64 27.04
N ASN A 11 18.20 7.73 26.27
CA ASN A 11 16.95 8.48 26.23
C ASN A 11 15.81 7.66 25.62
N HIS A 12 16.09 6.89 24.56
CA HIS A 12 15.09 6.00 23.96
C HIS A 12 14.74 4.83 24.89
N ILE A 13 15.72 4.30 25.63
CA ILE A 13 15.44 3.27 26.65
C ILE A 13 14.52 3.79 27.74
N LYS A 14 14.74 5.03 28.21
CA LYS A 14 13.86 5.67 29.20
C LYS A 14 12.43 5.86 28.68
N GLU A 15 12.29 6.27 27.43
CA GLU A 15 10.97 6.42 26.81
C GLU A 15 10.24 5.08 26.69
N ILE A 16 10.94 4.03 26.24
CA ILE A 16 10.40 2.66 26.19
C ILE A 16 9.95 2.20 27.57
N ASP A 17 10.75 2.43 28.60
CA ASP A 17 10.41 2.09 29.98
C ASP A 17 9.12 2.78 30.45
N GLU A 18 9.00 4.07 30.15
CA GLU A 18 7.84 4.85 30.55
C GLU A 18 6.57 4.34 29.86
N ARG A 19 6.65 4.03 28.56
CA ARG A 19 5.54 3.41 27.84
C ARG A 19 5.18 2.04 28.40
N CYS A 20 6.17 1.18 28.69
CA CYS A 20 5.92 -0.11 29.32
C CYS A 20 5.22 0.02 30.68
N LYS A 21 5.56 1.00 31.50
CA LYS A 21 4.87 1.29 32.77
C LYS A 21 3.41 1.69 32.54
N GLN A 22 3.17 2.58 31.58
CA GLN A 22 1.81 3.03 31.24
C GLN A 22 0.93 1.88 30.74
N ILE A 23 1.47 1.03 29.85
CA ILE A 23 0.79 -0.17 29.35
C ILE A 23 0.54 -1.16 30.50
N SER A 24 1.55 -1.38 31.35
CA SER A 24 1.40 -2.26 32.53
C SER A 24 0.23 -1.83 33.41
N LYS A 25 0.11 -0.52 33.66
CA LYS A 25 -0.98 0.06 34.45
C LYS A 25 -2.35 -0.18 33.81
N ARG A 26 -2.45 -0.09 32.48
CA ARG A 26 -3.69 -0.36 31.73
C ARG A 26 -4.07 -1.83 31.69
N LEU A 27 -3.08 -2.71 31.56
CA LEU A 27 -3.30 -4.16 31.48
C LEU A 27 -3.50 -4.84 32.85
N GLY A 28 -3.18 -4.15 33.96
CA GLY A 28 -3.20 -4.74 35.29
C GLY A 28 -2.13 -5.81 35.53
N ARG A 29 -1.12 -5.90 34.65
CA ARG A 29 0.02 -6.82 34.77
C ARG A 29 1.31 -6.14 34.32
N ARG A 30 2.45 -6.69 34.71
CA ARG A 30 3.75 -6.24 34.19
C ARG A 30 3.81 -6.47 32.68
N TYR A 31 4.15 -5.41 31.95
CA TYR A 31 4.45 -5.40 30.53
C TYR A 31 5.95 -5.18 30.36
N TYR A 32 6.62 -6.13 29.71
CA TYR A 32 8.06 -6.13 29.58
C TYR A 32 8.53 -5.42 28.30
N ARG A 33 9.75 -4.89 28.31
CA ARG A 33 10.37 -4.27 27.11
C ARG A 33 10.36 -5.18 25.89
N TRP A 34 10.60 -6.48 26.08
CA TRP A 34 10.61 -7.43 24.96
C TRP A 34 9.23 -7.58 24.32
N GLU A 35 8.14 -7.46 25.09
CA GLU A 35 6.76 -7.45 24.56
C GLU A 35 6.57 -6.20 23.70
N TYR A 36 6.93 -5.04 24.24
CA TYR A 36 6.84 -3.76 23.55
C TYR A 36 7.63 -3.72 22.24
N ILE A 37 8.88 -4.20 22.26
CA ILE A 37 9.73 -4.25 21.07
C ILE A 37 9.16 -5.22 20.02
N ASN A 38 8.66 -6.39 20.44
CA ASN A 38 8.01 -7.33 19.52
C ASN A 38 6.76 -6.74 18.87
N GLU A 39 5.96 -6.01 19.63
CA GLU A 39 4.76 -5.35 19.13
C GLU A 39 5.11 -4.29 18.09
N ILE A 40 6.10 -3.43 18.36
CA ILE A 40 6.61 -2.46 17.37
C ILE A 40 7.09 -3.17 16.10
N PHE A 41 7.84 -4.27 16.23
CA PHE A 41 8.30 -5.01 15.05
C PHE A 41 7.12 -5.52 14.22
N ARG A 42 6.12 -6.14 14.87
CA ARG A 42 4.92 -6.63 14.18
C ARG A 42 4.17 -5.51 13.48
N GLU A 43 3.88 -4.41 14.18
CA GLU A 43 3.18 -3.27 13.60
C GLU A 43 3.94 -2.65 12.41
N HIS A 44 5.27 -2.56 12.51
CA HIS A 44 6.11 -2.06 11.44
C HIS A 44 6.05 -2.98 10.21
N PHE A 45 6.24 -4.30 10.41
CA PHE A 45 6.15 -5.27 9.33
C PHE A 45 4.77 -5.27 8.66
N ASP A 46 3.70 -5.27 9.45
CA ASP A 46 2.34 -5.25 8.93
C ASP A 46 2.06 -3.97 8.14
N ARG A 47 2.56 -2.82 8.60
CA ARG A 47 2.41 -1.54 7.90
C ARG A 47 3.15 -1.52 6.57
N GLU A 48 4.42 -1.92 6.56
CA GLU A 48 5.23 -1.94 5.34
C GLU A 48 4.72 -2.97 4.34
N TYR A 49 4.27 -4.13 4.82
CA TYR A 49 3.63 -5.14 3.97
C TYR A 49 2.31 -4.64 3.36
N LYS A 50 1.47 -3.96 4.14
CA LYS A 50 0.23 -3.35 3.64
C LYS A 50 0.52 -2.27 2.60
N ARG A 51 1.46 -1.36 2.87
CA ARG A 51 1.88 -0.32 1.91
C ARG A 51 2.32 -0.93 0.58
N ASN A 52 3.22 -1.91 0.61
CA ASN A 52 3.66 -2.59 -0.62
C ASN A 52 2.49 -3.27 -1.36
N LYS A 53 1.52 -3.84 -0.64
CA LYS A 53 0.34 -4.44 -1.25
C LYS A 53 -0.59 -3.38 -1.87
N GLU A 54 -0.80 -2.25 -1.19
CA GLU A 54 -1.57 -1.11 -1.68
C GLU A 54 -0.92 -0.53 -2.94
N ASP A 55 0.39 -0.25 -2.89
CA ASP A 55 1.15 0.29 -4.03
C ASP A 55 1.03 -0.59 -5.28
N LYS A 56 1.18 -1.91 -5.13
CA LYS A 56 1.03 -2.87 -6.24
C LYS A 56 -0.39 -2.97 -6.77
N PHE A 57 -1.38 -2.84 -5.90
CA PHE A 57 -2.78 -2.84 -6.31
C PHE A 57 -3.10 -1.58 -7.11
N ASP A 58 -2.67 -0.42 -6.62
CA ASP A 58 -2.85 0.86 -7.30
C ASP A 58 -2.14 0.89 -8.66
N GLU A 59 -0.93 0.33 -8.75
CA GLU A 59 -0.22 0.15 -10.02
C GLU A 59 -1.01 -0.72 -11.00
N ALA A 60 -1.55 -1.85 -10.54
CA ALA A 60 -2.36 -2.74 -11.37
C ALA A 60 -3.66 -2.06 -11.85
N VAL A 61 -4.35 -1.34 -10.97
CA VAL A 61 -5.56 -0.58 -11.31
C VAL A 61 -5.24 0.49 -12.34
N ASN A 62 -4.16 1.25 -12.15
CA ASN A 62 -3.74 2.28 -13.11
C ASN A 62 -3.43 1.68 -14.49
N ASN A 63 -2.71 0.55 -14.53
CA ASN A 63 -2.40 -0.14 -15.79
C ASN A 63 -3.65 -0.63 -16.52
N VAL A 64 -4.65 -1.11 -15.79
CA VAL A 64 -5.95 -1.50 -16.36
C VAL A 64 -6.70 -0.28 -16.89
N SER A 65 -6.80 0.80 -16.12
CA SER A 65 -7.48 2.03 -16.54
C SER A 65 -6.88 2.62 -17.81
N VAL A 66 -5.55 2.74 -17.88
CA VAL A 66 -4.84 3.23 -19.08
C VAL A 66 -5.07 2.31 -20.28
N SER A 67 -5.14 0.99 -20.05
CA SER A 67 -5.41 0.04 -21.13
C SER A 67 -6.83 0.17 -21.66
N LEU A 68 -7.81 0.44 -20.78
CA LEU A 68 -9.21 0.65 -21.17
C LEU A 68 -9.39 1.96 -21.94
N GLU A 69 -8.80 3.08 -21.50
CA GLU A 69 -8.81 4.34 -22.25
C GLU A 69 -8.25 4.16 -23.67
N ARG A 70 -7.12 3.47 -23.80
CA ARG A 70 -6.52 3.18 -25.12
C ARG A 70 -7.42 2.32 -26.00
N GLN A 71 -8.16 1.38 -25.41
CA GLN A 71 -9.10 0.55 -26.16
C GLN A 71 -10.31 1.38 -26.62
N GLU A 72 -10.82 2.26 -25.77
CA GLU A 72 -11.88 3.22 -26.13
C GLU A 72 -11.46 4.09 -27.31
N ASP A 73 -10.27 4.70 -27.25
CA ASP A 73 -9.72 5.51 -28.34
C ASP A 73 -9.63 4.71 -29.65
N LYS A 74 -9.13 3.47 -29.60
CA LYS A 74 -9.00 2.63 -30.78
C LYS A 74 -10.34 2.20 -31.38
N LEU A 75 -11.35 1.97 -30.53
CA LEU A 75 -12.70 1.70 -31.00
C LEU A 75 -13.31 2.94 -31.65
N GLN A 76 -13.08 4.13 -31.10
CA GLN A 76 -13.53 5.38 -31.69
C GLN A 76 -12.87 5.62 -33.05
N GLU A 77 -11.56 5.45 -33.17
CA GLU A 77 -10.84 5.52 -34.45
C GLU A 77 -11.42 4.55 -35.48
N TYR A 78 -11.73 3.31 -35.08
CA TYR A 78 -12.33 2.31 -35.96
C TYR A 78 -13.74 2.72 -36.41
N ILE A 79 -14.57 3.24 -35.50
CA ILE A 79 -15.91 3.75 -35.82
C ILE A 79 -15.80 4.90 -36.82
N ASP A 80 -14.89 5.84 -36.60
CA ASP A 80 -14.71 7.01 -37.46
C ASP A 80 -14.26 6.60 -38.87
N ALA A 81 -13.26 5.73 -38.98
CA ALA A 81 -12.80 5.19 -40.27
C ALA A 81 -13.89 4.39 -41.00
N THR A 82 -14.70 3.63 -40.26
CA THR A 82 -15.83 2.88 -40.83
C THR A 82 -16.90 3.83 -41.36
N ASN A 83 -17.24 4.88 -40.61
CA ASN A 83 -18.21 5.89 -41.04
C ASN A 83 -17.74 6.65 -42.28
N GLU A 84 -16.44 6.96 -42.36
CA GLU A 84 -15.84 7.58 -43.56
C GLU A 84 -15.93 6.65 -44.77
N LEU A 85 -15.57 5.37 -44.62
CA LEU A 85 -15.68 4.37 -45.68
C LEU A 85 -17.13 4.26 -46.19
N ILE A 86 -18.11 4.17 -45.29
CA ILE A 86 -19.54 4.11 -45.65
C ILE A 86 -19.96 5.35 -46.45
N LYS A 87 -19.50 6.55 -46.06
CA LYS A 87 -19.77 7.79 -46.82
C LYS A 87 -19.21 7.72 -48.23
N VAL A 88 -17.96 7.29 -48.39
CA VAL A 88 -17.31 7.16 -49.71
C VAL A 88 -18.04 6.14 -50.59
N LEU A 89 -18.46 5.00 -50.02
CA LEU A 89 -19.20 3.98 -50.76
C LEU A 89 -20.62 4.43 -51.12
N GLY A 90 -21.31 5.13 -50.22
CA GLY A 90 -22.67 5.63 -50.46
C GLY A 90 -22.77 6.83 -51.41
N GLN A 91 -21.68 7.58 -51.62
CA GLN A 91 -21.62 8.69 -52.57
C GLN A 91 -21.28 8.25 -54.01
N ASN A 92 -20.77 7.02 -54.18
CA ASN A 92 -20.41 6.44 -55.48
C ASN A 92 -21.45 5.44 -56.01
N GLY A 93 -22.63 5.35 -55.39
CA GLY A 93 -23.74 4.45 -55.74
C GLY A 93 -24.93 5.18 -56.35
#